data_AF-A0A8J6NR73-F1
#
_entry.id   AF-A0A8J6NR73-F1
#
_cell.length_a   1.000
_cell.length_b   1.000
_cell.length_c   1.000
_cell.angle_alpha   90.00
_cell.angle_beta   90.00
_cell.angle_gamma   90.00
#
_symmetry.space_group_name_H-M   'P 1'
#
loop_
_entity.id
_entity.type
_entity.pdbx_description
1 polymer ?
#
loop_
_entity_poly.entity_id
_entity_poly.type
_entity_poly.pdbx_seq_one_letter_code
_entity_poly.pdbx_strand_id
1 'polypeptide(L)' 'MTKVEKVHESILEAIGTIHDFIKAVTGHEATQDEIARALTRYFVLNEIKDFIELQRQNPDS' A
#
# COMPACT_ATOMS: atom_id res chain seq x y z
N MET A 1 17.72 -10.30 -10.63
CA MET A 1 18.23 -9.28 -9.70
C MET A 1 17.19 -8.18 -9.62
N THR A 2 16.48 -8.08 -8.50
CA THR A 2 15.55 -6.97 -8.29
C THR A 2 16.39 -5.71 -8.12
N LYS A 3 16.15 -4.70 -8.96
CA LYS A 3 16.76 -3.39 -8.82
C LYS A 3 16.20 -2.80 -7.52
N VAL A 4 17.01 -2.73 -6.47
CA VAL A 4 16.62 -2.07 -5.22
C VAL A 4 16.71 -0.57 -5.48
N GLU A 5 15.64 -0.03 -6.06
CA GLU A 5 15.49 1.41 -6.18
C GLU A 5 15.22 2.01 -4.80
N LYS A 6 15.72 3.23 -4.58
CA LYS A 6 15.48 3.94 -3.34
C LYS A 6 13.97 4.18 -3.22
N VAL A 7 13.36 3.66 -2.17
CA VAL A 7 11.92 3.81 -1.92
C VAL A 7 11.64 5.29 -1.63
N HIS A 8 10.67 5.87 -2.34
CA HIS A 8 10.26 7.25 -2.13
C HIS A 8 9.58 7.42 -0.76
N GLU A 9 9.75 8.57 -0.10
CA GLU A 9 9.25 8.81 1.27
C GLU A 9 7.74 8.59 1.38
N SER A 10 6.97 9.02 0.37
CA SER A 10 5.51 8.78 0.34
C SER A 10 5.11 7.30 0.39
N ILE A 11 5.95 6.38 -0.09
CA ILE A 11 5.70 4.94 0.04
C ILE A 11 5.94 4.48 1.48
N LEU A 12 6.95 5.03 2.17
CA LEU A 12 7.19 4.74 3.58
C LEU A 12 6.04 5.25 4.45
N GLU A 13 5.53 6.45 4.17
CA GLU A 13 4.34 7.01 4.83
C GLU A 13 3.09 6.15 4.61
N ALA A 14 2.88 5.66 3.38
CA ALA A 14 1.79 4.75 3.06
C ALA A 14 1.90 3.43 3.84
N ILE A 15 3.11 2.87 3.95
CA ILE A 15 3.37 1.67 4.77
C ILE A 15 3.05 1.96 6.24
N GLY A 16 3.49 3.10 6.78
CA GLY A 16 3.15 3.53 8.15
C GLY A 16 1.64 3.60 8.38
N THR A 17 0.91 4.18 7.42
CA THR A 17 -0.56 4.25 7.46
C THR A 17 -1.21 2.86 7.51
N ILE A 18 -0.67 1.89 6.77
CA ILE A 18 -1.16 0.50 6.81
C ILE A 18 -0.93 -0.11 8.20
N HIS A 19 0.25 0.09 8.79
CA HIS A 19 0.53 -0.40 10.15
C HIS A 19 -0.45 0.17 11.17
N ASP A 20 -0.66 1.49 11.16
CA ASP A 20 -1.56 2.18 12.08
C ASP A 20 -3.01 1.69 11.92
N PHE A 21 -3.47 1.55 10.67
CA PHE A 21 -4.80 1.04 10.38
C PHE A 21 -5.00 -0.38 10.91
N ILE A 22 -4.07 -1.30 10.61
CA ILE A 22 -4.20 -2.70 11.04
C ILE A 22 -4.16 -2.79 12.58
N LYS A 23 -3.28 -2.03 13.22
CA LYS A 23 -3.21 -1.96 14.69
C LYS A 23 -4.50 -1.43 15.29
N ALA A 24 -5.06 -0.36 14.73
CA ALA A 24 -6.29 0.23 15.21
C ALA A 24 -7.49 -0.72 15.08
N VAL A 25 -7.56 -1.50 14.00
CA VAL A 25 -8.70 -2.39 13.72
C VAL A 25 -8.58 -3.77 14.36
N THR A 26 -7.36 -4.30 14.48
CA THR A 26 -7.12 -5.69 14.94
C THR A 26 -6.49 -5.78 16.34
N GLY A 27 -6.02 -4.65 16.88
CA GLY A 27 -5.27 -4.59 18.14
C GLY A 27 -3.81 -5.05 18.03
N HIS A 28 -3.37 -5.52 16.86
CA HIS A 28 -2.02 -6.06 16.64
C HIS A 28 -1.35 -5.35 15.46
N GLU A 29 -0.06 -5.10 15.59
CA GLU A 29 0.74 -4.52 14.50
C GLU A 29 1.03 -5.57 13.44
N ALA A 30 0.82 -5.24 12.17
CA ALA A 30 1.21 -6.10 11.06
C ALA A 30 2.74 -6.15 10.93
N THR A 31 3.28 -7.29 10.52
CA THR A 31 4.67 -7.40 10.10
C THR A 31 4.86 -6.88 8.67
N GLN A 32 6.08 -6.45 8.33
CA GLN A 32 6.41 -6.04 6.96
C GLN A 32 6.14 -7.14 5.93
N ASP A 33 6.40 -8.40 6.30
CA ASP A 33 6.15 -9.57 5.47
C ASP A 33 4.65 -9.80 5.19
N GLU A 34 3.78 -9.55 6.18
CA GLU A 34 2.34 -9.64 5.99
C GLU A 34 1.83 -8.54 5.05
N ILE A 35 2.32 -7.31 5.23
CA ILE A 35 1.99 -6.19 4.34
C ILE A 35 2.47 -6.49 2.91
N ALA A 36 3.71 -6.94 2.73
CA ALA A 36 4.26 -7.29 1.42
C ALA A 36 3.45 -8.40 0.72
N ARG A 37 3.06 -9.45 1.47
CA ARG A 37 2.18 -10.50 0.94
C ARG A 37 0.79 -9.98 0.58
N ALA A 38 0.22 -9.09 1.39
CA ALA A 38 -1.09 -8.51 1.13
C ALA A 38 -1.07 -7.63 -0.13
N LEU A 39 -0.08 -6.74 -0.26
CA LEU A 39 0.07 -5.81 -1.40
C LEU A 39 0.26 -6.52 -2.75
N THR A 40 0.64 -7.80 -2.73
CA THR A 40 0.83 -8.61 -3.95
C THR A 40 -0.34 -9.54 -4.26
N ARG A 41 -1.42 -9.50 -3.47
CA ARG A 41 -2.65 -10.27 -3.77
C ARG A 41 -3.44 -9.64 -4.90
N TYR A 42 -3.99 -10.48 -5.78
CA TYR A 42 -4.72 -10.04 -6.98
C TYR A 42 -5.83 -9.02 -6.70
N PHE A 43 -6.64 -9.23 -5.66
CA PHE A 43 -7.71 -8.29 -5.32
C PHE A 43 -7.16 -6.92 -4.89
N VAL A 44 -6.09 -6.87 -4.09
CA VAL A 44 -5.44 -5.60 -3.69
C VAL A 44 -4.83 -4.90 -4.90
N LEU A 45 -4.17 -5.65 -5.78
CA LEU A 45 -3.63 -5.11 -7.03
C LEU A 45 -4.74 -4.53 -7.91
N ASN A 46 -5.92 -5.16 -7.93
CA ASN A 46 -7.06 -4.67 -8.69
C ASN A 46 -7.59 -3.34 -8.11
N GLU A 47 -7.73 -3.23 -6.80
CA GLU A 47 -8.14 -1.99 -6.12
C GLU A 47 -7.12 -0.86 -6.34
N ILE A 48 -5.82 -1.15 -6.26
CA ILE A 48 -4.76 -0.16 -6.55
C ILE A 48 -4.87 0.33 -8.00
N LYS A 49 -5.07 -0.59 -8.96
CA LYS A 49 -5.28 -0.23 -10.38
C LYS A 49 -6.50 0.67 -10.54
N ASP A 50 -7.64 0.28 -9.97
CA ASP A 50 -8.91 1.01 -10.10
C ASP A 50 -8.80 2.42 -9.48
N PHE A 51 -8.13 2.55 -8.33
CA PHE A 51 -7.87 3.84 -7.70
C PHE A 51 -6.96 4.74 -8.56
N ILE A 52 -5.88 4.20 -9.13
CA ILE A 52 -4.98 4.96 -10.03
C ILE A 52 -5.73 5.42 -11.28
N GLU A 53 -6.57 4.56 -11.87
CA GLU A 53 -7.39 4.92 -13.03
C GLU A 53 -8.39 6.04 -12.68
N LEU A 54 -9.02 5.97 -11.50
CA LEU A 54 -9.90 7.02 -11.00
C LEU A 54 -9.18 8.36 -10.83
N GLN A 55 -7.98 8.36 -10.22
CA GLN A 55 -7.18 9.58 -10.05
C GLN A 55 -6.75 10.20 -11.38
N ARG A 56 -6.42 9.37 -12.38
CA ARG A 56 -6.07 9.86 -13.72
C ARG A 56 -7.26 10.47 -14.45
N GLN A 57 -8.47 9.99 -14.18
CA GLN A 57 -9.70 10.54 -14.74
C GLN A 57 -10.15 11.83 -14.03
N ASN A 58 -9.80 11.99 -12.74
CA ASN A 58 -10.13 13.16 -11.93
C ASN A 58 -8.87 13.73 -11.25
N PRO A 59 -7.98 14.40 -12.00
CA PRO A 59 -6.68 14.83 -11.50
C PRO A 59 -6.72 15.95 -10.45
N ASP A 60 -7.87 16.61 -10.27
CA ASP A 60 -8.06 17.78 -9.38
C ASP A 60 -8.79 17.44 -8.05
N SER A 61 -9.05 16.16 -7.77
CA SER A 61 -9.72 15.68 -6.54
C SER A 61 -8.75 15.34 -5.41
#